data_AF-A0A358M5D5-F1
#
_entry.id   AF-A0A358M5D5-F1
#
_cell.length_a   1.000
_cell.length_b   1.000
_cell.length_c   1.000
_cell.angle_alpha   90.00
_cell.angle_beta   90.00
_cell.angle_gamma   90.00
#
_symmetry.space_group_name_H-M   'P 1'
#
loop_
_entity.id
_entity.type
_entity.pdbx_description
1 polymer ?
#
loop_
_entity_poly.entity_id
_entity_poly.type
_entity_poly.pdbx_seq_one_letter_code
_entity_poly.pdbx_strand_id
1 'polypeptide(L)'
;MKWDVPSITEFMEPFYDAGFTAKTLATILLDECYARYGGSPGDDTTVCVVKIRKREPVNLLMGPPADRDDCGKMLSLFFSKEGRHIICGGTTSEIAAEYLGRKLIPHREIVDPEVPPISELEGVDLVTEGVVTMGKVLKYAQDYLQDNEKFKQWSYKRDGASLIARMLFEDATDIHFFIGKAVNPAHQITGMPIGFDVKMQVVQELEACLRQMGKRIRVSYF
;
A
#
# COMPACT_ATOMS: atom_id res chain seq x y z
N MET A 1 -39.48 10.06 1.14
CA MET A 1 -39.18 9.03 0.14
C MET A 1 -39.12 7.67 0.83
N LYS A 2 -39.63 6.62 0.18
CA LYS A 2 -39.52 5.25 0.67
C LYS A 2 -38.06 4.81 0.53
N TRP A 3 -37.50 4.12 1.51
CA TRP A 3 -36.14 3.57 1.43
C TRP A 3 -36.22 2.15 0.87
N ASP A 4 -36.43 2.06 -0.44
CA ASP A 4 -36.49 0.81 -1.19
C ASP A 4 -35.30 0.67 -2.15
N VAL A 5 -35.24 -0.46 -2.87
CA VAL A 5 -34.10 -0.79 -3.74
C VAL A 5 -33.77 0.34 -4.73
N PRO A 6 -34.72 0.94 -5.46
CA PRO A 6 -34.42 2.08 -6.35
C PRO A 6 -33.76 3.27 -5.64
N SER A 7 -34.28 3.70 -4.48
CA SER A 7 -33.68 4.81 -3.74
C SER A 7 -32.30 4.49 -3.16
N ILE A 8 -32.08 3.24 -2.74
CA ILE A 8 -30.75 2.78 -2.30
C ILE A 8 -29.79 2.77 -3.49
N THR A 9 -30.22 2.32 -4.67
CA THR A 9 -29.39 2.33 -5.88
C THR A 9 -28.99 3.74 -6.27
N GLU A 10 -29.95 4.68 -6.35
CA GLU A 10 -29.69 6.09 -6.69
C GLU A 10 -28.72 6.74 -5.69
N PHE A 11 -28.87 6.44 -4.39
CA PHE A 11 -27.95 6.93 -3.37
C PHE A 11 -26.53 6.35 -3.51
N MET A 12 -26.42 5.05 -3.80
CA MET A 12 -25.13 4.36 -3.82
C MET A 12 -24.33 4.54 -5.12
N GLU A 13 -25.00 4.85 -6.23
CA GLU A 13 -24.39 4.94 -7.56
C GLU A 13 -23.20 5.90 -7.65
N PRO A 14 -23.27 7.15 -7.15
CA PRO A 14 -22.13 8.08 -7.19
C PRO A 14 -20.91 7.59 -6.40
N PHE A 15 -21.14 6.90 -5.27
CA PHE A 15 -20.07 6.37 -4.43
C PHE A 15 -19.40 5.14 -5.07
N TYR A 16 -20.17 4.33 -5.79
CA TYR A 16 -19.63 3.25 -6.60
C TYR A 16 -18.73 3.78 -7.72
N ASP A 17 -19.21 4.80 -8.45
CA ASP A 17 -18.47 5.43 -9.55
C ASP A 17 -17.20 6.15 -9.07
N ALA A 18 -17.22 6.69 -7.84
CA ALA A 18 -16.04 7.25 -7.17
C ALA A 18 -14.95 6.19 -6.86
N GLY A 19 -15.25 4.90 -7.03
CA GLY A 19 -14.27 3.82 -6.93
C GLY A 19 -14.07 3.27 -5.52
N PHE A 20 -14.88 3.67 -4.54
CA PHE A 20 -14.70 3.29 -3.13
C PHE A 20 -14.65 1.78 -2.89
N THR A 21 -13.94 1.37 -1.83
CA THR A 21 -13.82 -0.03 -1.42
C THR A 21 -15.16 -0.59 -0.94
N ALA A 22 -15.32 -1.92 -0.94
CA ALA A 22 -16.53 -2.56 -0.43
C ALA A 22 -16.80 -2.19 1.06
N LYS A 23 -15.74 -2.09 1.88
CA LYS A 23 -15.84 -1.65 3.29
C LYS A 23 -16.38 -0.22 3.36
N THR A 24 -15.81 0.71 2.58
CA THR A 24 -16.24 2.11 2.53
C THR A 24 -17.69 2.24 2.05
N LEU A 25 -18.08 1.51 1.00
CA LEU A 25 -19.46 1.49 0.52
C LEU A 25 -20.44 0.95 1.57
N ALA A 26 -20.05 -0.09 2.32
CA ALA A 26 -20.86 -0.62 3.40
C ALA A 26 -21.05 0.40 4.53
N THR A 27 -19.98 1.11 4.92
CA THR A 27 -20.03 2.18 5.92
C THR A 27 -20.93 3.33 5.46
N ILE A 28 -20.78 3.81 4.22
CA ILE A 28 -21.62 4.89 3.67
C ILE A 28 -23.11 4.52 3.73
N LEU A 29 -23.45 3.30 3.32
CA LEU A 29 -24.85 2.84 3.36
C LEU A 29 -25.37 2.68 4.79
N LEU A 30 -24.54 2.20 5.71
CA LEU A 30 -24.90 2.06 7.13
C LEU A 30 -25.11 3.43 7.79
N ASP A 31 -24.24 4.40 7.52
CA ASP A 31 -24.33 5.76 8.03
C ASP A 31 -25.58 6.48 7.50
N GLU A 32 -25.94 6.26 6.23
CA GLU A 32 -27.18 6.79 5.65
C GLU A 32 -28.42 6.17 6.31
N CYS A 33 -28.41 4.86 6.58
CA CYS A 33 -29.47 4.22 7.35
C CYS A 33 -29.58 4.83 8.76
N TYR A 34 -28.45 4.99 9.46
CA TYR A 34 -28.40 5.61 10.80
C TYR A 34 -28.95 7.04 10.80
N ALA A 35 -28.57 7.85 9.82
CA ALA A 35 -29.07 9.22 9.64
C ALA A 35 -30.58 9.24 9.37
N ARG A 36 -31.10 8.29 8.57
CA ARG A 36 -32.55 8.15 8.31
C ARG A 36 -33.36 7.74 9.54
N TYR A 37 -32.73 7.05 10.50
CA TYR A 37 -33.31 6.82 11.83
C TYR A 37 -33.16 8.01 12.79
N GLY A 38 -32.70 9.18 12.31
CA GLY A 38 -32.47 10.35 13.16
C GLY A 38 -31.39 10.12 14.22
N GLY A 39 -30.45 9.21 13.96
CA GLY A 39 -29.42 8.81 14.92
C GLY A 39 -29.92 7.90 16.06
N SER A 40 -31.17 7.45 16.00
CA SER A 40 -31.79 6.58 17.02
C SER A 40 -32.46 5.37 16.36
N PRO A 41 -31.69 4.37 15.89
CA PRO A 41 -32.25 3.19 15.23
C PRO A 41 -33.22 2.45 16.15
N GLY A 42 -34.37 2.07 15.59
CA GLY A 42 -35.40 1.30 16.31
C GLY A 42 -35.23 -0.23 16.22
N ASP A 43 -34.35 -0.69 15.32
CA ASP A 43 -34.00 -2.10 15.09
C ASP A 43 -32.58 -2.19 14.51
N ASP A 44 -31.99 -3.39 14.52
CA ASP A 44 -30.65 -3.63 13.99
C ASP A 44 -30.61 -3.44 12.46
N THR A 45 -29.57 -2.75 11.98
CA THR A 45 -29.30 -2.62 10.53
C THR A 45 -28.01 -3.34 10.19
N THR A 46 -28.10 -4.31 9.28
CA THR A 46 -26.93 -5.03 8.75
C THR A 46 -26.76 -4.74 7.26
N VAL A 47 -25.54 -4.36 6.86
CA VAL A 47 -25.17 -4.12 5.46
C VAL A 47 -24.08 -5.10 5.04
N CYS A 48 -24.27 -5.75 3.89
CA CYS A 48 -23.24 -6.56 3.23
C CYS A 48 -23.01 -6.02 1.82
N VAL A 49 -21.76 -5.70 1.49
CA VAL A 49 -21.37 -5.24 0.16
C VAL A 49 -20.41 -6.24 -0.48
N VAL A 50 -20.75 -6.69 -1.68
CA VAL A 50 -19.88 -7.51 -2.53
C VAL A 50 -19.52 -6.70 -3.77
N LYS A 51 -18.24 -6.35 -3.91
CA LYS A 51 -17.72 -5.62 -5.08
C LYS A 51 -16.98 -6.59 -6.00
N ILE A 52 -17.51 -6.79 -7.21
CA ILE A 52 -16.83 -7.54 -8.26
C ILE A 52 -15.92 -6.56 -9.01
N ARG A 53 -14.60 -6.83 -9.03
CA ARG A 53 -13.61 -6.01 -9.74
C ARG A 53 -12.58 -6.88 -10.46
N LYS A 54 -11.90 -6.30 -11.45
CA LYS A 54 -10.73 -6.92 -12.07
C LYS A 54 -9.61 -7.02 -11.04
N ARG A 55 -8.73 -8.01 -11.22
CA ARG A 55 -7.52 -8.11 -10.41
C ARG A 55 -6.61 -6.93 -10.71
N GLU A 56 -6.04 -6.37 -9.65
CA GLU A 56 -5.05 -5.31 -9.71
C GLU A 56 -3.83 -5.77 -8.93
N PRO A 57 -2.89 -6.49 -9.60
CA PRO A 57 -1.65 -6.90 -8.98
C PRO A 57 -0.75 -5.70 -8.68
N VAL A 58 -0.09 -5.73 -7.52
CA VAL A 58 0.96 -4.77 -7.15
C VAL A 58 2.21 -5.52 -6.72
N ASN A 59 3.32 -5.20 -7.34
CA ASN A 59 4.64 -5.77 -7.07
C ASN A 59 5.45 -4.73 -6.30
N LEU A 60 5.95 -5.09 -5.11
CA LEU A 60 6.75 -4.22 -4.27
C LEU A 60 8.13 -4.83 -4.02
N LEU A 61 9.16 -4.13 -4.47
CA LEU A 61 10.57 -4.49 -4.31
C LEU A 61 11.19 -3.70 -3.16
N MET A 62 11.82 -4.40 -2.21
CA MET A 62 12.48 -3.76 -1.07
C MET A 62 13.83 -4.41 -0.77
N GLY A 63 14.90 -3.64 -0.99
CA GLY A 63 16.28 -4.04 -0.76
C GLY A 63 16.86 -4.94 -1.87
N PRO A 64 18.20 -4.88 -2.09
CA PRO A 64 18.87 -5.79 -3.01
C PRO A 64 19.04 -7.20 -2.42
N PRO A 65 19.22 -8.22 -3.28
CA PRO A 65 19.46 -9.61 -2.85
C PRO A 65 20.71 -9.74 -1.98
N ALA A 66 20.82 -10.83 -1.21
CA ALA A 66 22.02 -11.06 -0.39
C ALA A 66 23.28 -11.22 -1.25
N ASP A 67 23.15 -11.91 -2.38
CA ASP A 67 24.18 -12.04 -3.39
C ASP A 67 23.95 -11.03 -4.52
N ARG A 68 24.98 -10.26 -4.88
CA ARG A 68 24.89 -9.26 -5.96
C ARG A 68 24.67 -9.91 -7.32
N ASP A 69 25.13 -11.14 -7.52
CA ASP A 69 24.96 -11.85 -8.79
C ASP A 69 23.48 -12.22 -9.04
N ASP A 70 22.65 -12.25 -7.98
CA ASP A 70 21.21 -12.47 -8.09
C ASP A 70 20.40 -11.20 -8.45
N CYS A 71 21.03 -10.02 -8.55
CA CYS A 71 20.33 -8.76 -8.87
C CYS A 71 19.56 -8.85 -10.20
N GLY A 72 20.20 -9.37 -11.25
CA GLY A 72 19.56 -9.52 -12.56
C GLY A 72 18.37 -10.49 -12.53
N LYS A 73 18.48 -11.58 -11.76
CA LYS A 73 17.41 -12.57 -11.59
C LYS A 73 16.22 -12.00 -10.82
N MET A 74 16.48 -11.28 -9.73
CA MET A 74 15.45 -10.64 -8.91
C MET A 74 14.69 -9.59 -9.72
N LEU A 75 15.40 -8.71 -10.43
CA LEU A 75 14.79 -7.66 -11.24
C LEU A 75 14.06 -8.21 -12.47
N SER A 76 14.62 -9.23 -13.14
CA SER A 76 13.93 -9.92 -14.23
C SER A 76 12.60 -10.52 -13.76
N LEU A 77 12.58 -11.19 -12.60
CA LEU A 77 11.33 -11.72 -12.06
C LEU A 77 10.36 -10.61 -11.66
N PHE A 78 10.86 -9.54 -11.02
CA PHE A 78 10.06 -8.39 -10.59
C PHE A 78 9.34 -7.74 -11.78
N PHE A 79 10.07 -7.32 -12.81
CA PHE A 79 9.53 -6.66 -14.00
C PHE A 79 8.77 -7.60 -14.95
N SER A 80 8.94 -8.92 -14.83
CA SER A 80 8.10 -9.88 -15.56
C SER A 80 6.66 -9.97 -15.04
N LYS A 81 6.37 -9.43 -13.85
CA LYS A 81 5.03 -9.47 -13.28
C LYS A 81 4.18 -8.36 -13.89
N GLU A 82 2.94 -8.70 -14.20
CA GLU A 82 1.93 -7.72 -14.56
C GLU A 82 1.54 -6.86 -13.35
N GLY A 83 0.89 -5.74 -13.62
CA GLY A 83 0.43 -4.80 -12.59
C GLY A 83 1.45 -3.72 -12.27
N ARG A 84 1.23 -3.03 -11.15
CA ARG A 84 2.05 -1.89 -10.77
C ARG A 84 3.34 -2.31 -10.09
N HIS A 85 4.39 -1.52 -10.25
CA HIS A 85 5.73 -1.75 -9.72
C HIS A 85 6.11 -0.62 -8.76
N ILE A 86 6.39 -0.99 -7.51
CA ILE A 86 6.86 -0.09 -6.47
C ILE A 86 8.27 -0.52 -6.07
N ILE A 87 9.22 0.41 -5.99
CA ILE A 87 10.58 0.15 -5.51
C ILE A 87 10.86 0.99 -4.26
N CYS A 88 11.27 0.32 -3.18
CA CYS A 88 11.58 0.94 -1.90
C CYS A 88 13.09 0.80 -1.59
N GLY A 89 13.77 1.94 -1.50
CA GLY A 89 15.15 2.09 -1.02
C GLY A 89 16.14 2.58 -2.08
N GLY A 90 16.98 3.54 -1.70
CA GLY A 90 17.96 4.19 -2.59
C GLY A 90 18.82 3.22 -3.39
N THR A 91 19.61 2.36 -2.73
CA THR A 91 20.46 1.38 -3.43
C THR A 91 19.66 0.45 -4.34
N THR A 92 18.47 0.03 -3.92
CA THR A 92 17.60 -0.83 -4.74
C THR A 92 17.16 -0.11 -6.01
N SER A 93 16.79 1.17 -5.89
CA SER A 93 16.36 1.99 -7.01
C SER A 93 17.49 2.35 -7.98
N GLU A 94 18.71 2.51 -7.48
CA GLU A 94 19.90 2.69 -8.33
C GLU A 94 20.19 1.45 -9.17
N ILE A 95 20.17 0.25 -8.56
CA ILE A 95 20.37 -1.02 -9.25
C ILE A 95 19.26 -1.25 -10.30
N ALA A 96 18.01 -0.91 -9.96
CA ALA A 96 16.90 -1.01 -10.90
C ALA A 96 17.04 -0.01 -12.07
N ALA A 97 17.50 1.21 -11.80
CA ALA A 97 17.73 2.21 -12.84
C ALA A 97 18.82 1.76 -13.83
N GLU A 98 19.91 1.20 -13.31
CA GLU A 98 20.97 0.59 -14.12
C GLU A 98 20.44 -0.57 -14.98
N TYR A 99 19.67 -1.48 -14.37
CA TYR A 99 19.07 -2.63 -15.07
C TYR A 99 18.14 -2.20 -16.22
N LEU A 100 17.36 -1.14 -16.02
CA LEU A 100 16.45 -0.62 -17.04
C LEU A 100 17.15 0.28 -18.08
N GLY A 101 18.40 0.69 -17.83
CA GLY A 101 19.10 1.69 -18.63
C GLY A 101 18.42 3.07 -18.57
N ARG A 102 17.80 3.41 -17.43
CA ARG A 102 17.02 4.65 -17.23
C ARG A 102 17.62 5.50 -16.12
N LYS A 103 17.25 6.78 -16.08
CA LYS A 103 17.72 7.71 -15.05
C LYS A 103 16.74 7.73 -13.88
N LEU A 104 17.28 7.65 -12.66
CA LEU A 104 16.55 7.90 -11.44
C LEU A 104 16.51 9.42 -11.18
N ILE A 105 15.32 9.99 -11.02
CA ILE A 105 15.10 11.43 -10.85
C ILE A 105 14.50 11.67 -9.46
N PRO A 106 15.26 12.18 -8.48
CA PRO A 106 14.74 12.45 -7.15
C PRO A 106 13.87 13.71 -7.14
N HIS A 107 12.71 13.64 -6.49
CA HIS A 107 11.92 14.84 -6.18
C HIS A 107 12.51 15.58 -4.98
N ARG A 108 12.39 16.90 -4.98
CA ARG A 108 12.84 17.75 -3.88
C ARG A 108 11.72 18.17 -2.93
N GLU A 109 10.47 17.91 -3.31
CA GLU A 109 9.31 18.30 -2.54
C GLU A 109 9.15 17.39 -1.31
N ILE A 110 9.08 18.01 -0.13
CA ILE A 110 8.81 17.33 1.13
C ILE A 110 7.35 17.61 1.50
N VAL A 111 6.49 16.60 1.32
CA VAL A 111 5.05 16.69 1.62
C VAL A 111 4.76 16.41 3.09
N ASP A 112 5.55 15.52 3.71
CA ASP A 112 5.45 15.16 5.12
C ASP A 112 6.88 15.09 5.68
N PRO A 113 7.21 15.81 6.76
CA PRO A 113 8.58 15.88 7.27
C PRO A 113 9.11 14.55 7.82
N GLU A 114 8.23 13.59 8.13
CA GLU A 114 8.62 12.24 8.57
C GLU A 114 8.73 11.25 7.41
N VAL A 115 8.33 11.62 6.20
CA VAL A 115 8.37 10.77 5.01
C VAL A 115 9.36 11.35 4.00
N PRO A 116 10.47 10.65 3.71
CA PRO A 116 11.41 11.10 2.70
C PRO A 116 10.73 11.33 1.33
N PRO A 117 11.31 12.20 0.48
CA PRO A 117 10.78 12.45 -0.85
C PRO A 117 10.80 11.19 -1.73
N ILE A 118 9.92 11.19 -2.73
CA ILE A 118 9.85 10.13 -3.74
C ILE A 118 10.86 10.39 -4.88
N SER A 119 11.06 9.38 -5.71
CA SER A 119 11.81 9.48 -6.97
C SER A 119 10.99 8.98 -8.14
N GLU A 120 11.32 9.44 -9.33
CA GLU A 120 10.79 8.96 -10.61
C GLU A 120 11.81 8.04 -11.29
N LEU A 121 11.32 6.93 -11.82
CA LEU A 121 12.09 6.00 -12.66
C LEU A 121 11.18 5.47 -13.76
N GLU A 122 11.55 5.71 -15.02
CA GLU A 122 10.77 5.23 -16.17
C GLU A 122 10.62 3.70 -16.12
N GLY A 123 9.39 3.21 -16.21
CA GLY A 123 9.06 1.78 -16.07
C GLY A 123 8.68 1.34 -14.66
N VAL A 124 8.62 2.27 -13.69
CA VAL A 124 8.21 2.01 -12.30
C VAL A 124 7.12 3.01 -11.90
N ASP A 125 6.05 2.54 -11.27
CA ASP A 125 4.91 3.39 -10.87
C ASP A 125 5.24 4.30 -9.68
N LEU A 126 6.11 3.85 -8.78
CA LEU A 126 6.53 4.61 -7.60
C LEU A 126 7.90 4.16 -7.09
N VAL A 127 8.81 5.13 -6.89
CA VAL A 127 10.06 4.90 -6.16
C VAL A 127 10.04 5.70 -4.86
N THR A 128 10.31 5.05 -3.74
CA THR A 128 10.40 5.68 -2.43
C THR A 128 11.67 5.30 -1.71
N GLU A 129 11.92 5.94 -0.58
CA GLU A 129 12.86 5.43 0.41
C GLU A 129 12.46 4.05 0.96
N GLY A 130 13.39 3.42 1.67
CA GLY A 130 13.25 2.05 2.16
C GLY A 130 12.45 1.92 3.46
N VAL A 131 13.13 1.48 4.52
CA VAL A 131 12.51 1.06 5.79
C VAL A 131 11.72 2.18 6.47
N VAL A 132 12.17 3.43 6.39
CA VAL A 132 11.49 4.58 7.04
C VAL A 132 10.08 4.77 6.49
N THR A 133 9.94 4.87 5.16
CA THR A 133 8.64 5.01 4.49
C THR A 133 7.75 3.82 4.75
N MET A 134 8.29 2.59 4.64
CA MET A 134 7.53 1.36 4.90
C MET A 134 7.08 1.22 6.35
N GLY A 135 7.85 1.74 7.31
CA GLY A 135 7.44 1.81 8.71
C GLY A 135 6.21 2.70 8.91
N LYS A 136 6.11 3.82 8.17
CA LYS A 136 4.90 4.68 8.20
C LYS A 136 3.71 4.01 7.48
N VAL A 137 3.95 3.28 6.38
CA VAL A 137 2.92 2.43 5.73
C VAL A 137 2.37 1.39 6.71
N LEU A 138 3.24 0.72 7.48
CA LEU A 138 2.81 -0.26 8.48
C LEU A 138 1.93 0.39 9.57
N LYS A 139 2.30 1.58 10.07
CA LYS A 139 1.47 2.34 11.01
C LYS A 139 0.09 2.66 10.43
N TYR A 140 0.00 2.99 9.13
CA TYR A 140 -1.28 3.17 8.47
C TYR A 140 -2.07 1.87 8.33
N ALA A 141 -1.39 0.75 8.05
CA ALA A 141 -2.04 -0.56 7.92
C ALA A 141 -2.64 -1.05 9.24
N GLN A 142 -1.91 -0.88 10.36
CA GLN A 142 -2.38 -1.20 11.70
C GLN A 142 -3.59 -0.34 12.07
N ASP A 143 -3.53 0.96 11.80
CA ASP A 143 -4.62 1.91 12.03
C ASP A 143 -5.88 1.57 11.21
N TYR A 144 -5.70 1.20 9.94
CA TYR A 144 -6.79 0.80 9.03
C TYR A 144 -7.62 -0.38 9.55
N LEU A 145 -6.97 -1.31 10.24
CA LEU A 145 -7.62 -2.49 10.84
C LEU A 145 -8.35 -2.20 12.15
N GLN A 146 -8.06 -1.07 12.77
CA GLN A 146 -8.77 -0.55 13.95
C GLN A 146 -9.81 0.48 13.49
N ASP A 147 -9.81 1.67 14.09
CA ASP A 147 -10.76 2.75 13.84
C ASP A 147 -10.43 3.58 12.58
N ASN A 148 -9.29 3.33 11.92
CA ASN A 148 -8.85 4.01 10.69
C ASN A 148 -8.82 5.54 10.82
N GLU A 149 -8.44 6.06 12.00
CA GLU A 149 -8.37 7.49 12.30
C GLU A 149 -7.43 8.25 11.34
N LYS A 150 -6.40 7.57 10.84
CA LYS A 150 -5.40 8.14 9.90
C LYS A 150 -5.87 8.12 8.46
N PHE A 151 -7.09 7.66 8.15
CA PHE A 151 -7.66 7.66 6.78
C PHE A 151 -7.40 8.98 6.07
N LYS A 152 -7.79 10.10 6.68
CA LYS A 152 -7.63 11.45 6.11
C LYS A 152 -6.18 11.84 5.81
N GLN A 153 -5.20 11.20 6.46
CA GLN A 153 -3.80 11.45 6.19
C GLN A 153 -3.37 10.71 4.93
N TRP A 154 -3.49 9.38 4.93
CA TRP A 154 -2.93 8.56 3.85
C TRP A 154 -3.79 8.58 2.58
N SER A 155 -5.09 8.87 2.66
CA SER A 155 -5.97 8.90 1.49
C SER A 155 -5.76 10.12 0.60
N TYR A 156 -5.30 11.26 1.15
CA TYR A 156 -5.14 12.51 0.37
C TYR A 156 -3.69 12.96 0.17
N LYS A 157 -2.77 12.68 1.12
CA LYS A 157 -1.38 13.13 0.98
C LYS A 157 -0.69 12.46 -0.21
N ARG A 158 0.27 13.17 -0.81
CA ARG A 158 1.04 12.70 -1.97
C ARG A 158 2.48 12.28 -1.61
N ASP A 159 2.78 12.08 -0.32
CA ASP A 159 4.04 11.49 0.11
C ASP A 159 4.12 9.98 -0.22
N GLY A 160 5.31 9.42 -0.18
CA GLY A 160 5.57 8.02 -0.54
C GLY A 160 4.78 7.01 0.30
N ALA A 161 4.60 7.25 1.61
CA ALA A 161 3.88 6.32 2.46
C ALA A 161 2.38 6.33 2.16
N SER A 162 1.81 7.51 1.93
CA SER A 162 0.41 7.69 1.54
C SER A 162 0.11 7.10 0.16
N LEU A 163 1.02 7.27 -0.80
CA LEU A 163 0.91 6.65 -2.12
C LEU A 163 0.94 5.12 -2.04
N ILE A 164 1.90 4.54 -1.31
CA ILE A 164 1.96 3.09 -1.10
C ILE A 164 0.69 2.60 -0.39
N ALA A 165 0.22 3.29 0.64
CA ALA A 165 -0.99 2.92 1.37
C ALA A 165 -2.21 2.83 0.44
N ARG A 166 -2.46 3.82 -0.41
CA ARG A 166 -3.54 3.74 -1.41
C ARG A 166 -3.37 2.55 -2.36
N MET A 167 -2.17 2.38 -2.90
CA MET A 167 -1.89 1.30 -3.85
C MET A 167 -2.11 -0.09 -3.23
N LEU A 168 -1.72 -0.29 -1.96
CA LEU A 168 -1.84 -1.58 -1.28
C LEU A 168 -3.22 -1.82 -0.63
N PHE A 169 -3.82 -0.79 -0.04
CA PHE A 169 -5.02 -0.94 0.79
C PHE A 169 -6.29 -0.84 -0.05
N GLU A 170 -6.36 0.10 -0.99
CA GLU A 170 -7.59 0.39 -1.75
C GLU A 170 -7.60 -0.31 -3.09
N ASP A 171 -6.49 -0.22 -3.82
CA ASP A 171 -6.43 -0.69 -5.20
C ASP A 171 -6.11 -2.18 -5.29
N ALA A 172 -5.01 -2.62 -4.65
CA ALA A 172 -4.47 -3.96 -4.86
C ALA A 172 -5.46 -5.06 -4.51
N THR A 173 -5.50 -6.11 -5.34
CA THR A 173 -6.16 -7.39 -5.01
C THR A 173 -5.13 -8.44 -4.64
N ASP A 174 -4.02 -8.47 -5.38
CA ASP A 174 -2.93 -9.41 -5.26
C ASP A 174 -1.63 -8.60 -5.07
N ILE A 175 -0.80 -8.98 -4.11
CA ILE A 175 0.43 -8.27 -3.76
C ILE A 175 1.60 -9.25 -3.79
N HIS A 176 2.64 -8.90 -4.53
CA HIS A 176 3.88 -9.66 -4.59
C HIS A 176 5.01 -8.85 -3.96
N PHE A 177 5.50 -9.31 -2.81
CA PHE A 177 6.68 -8.74 -2.17
C PHE A 177 7.94 -9.42 -2.70
N PHE A 178 8.91 -8.62 -3.10
CA PHE A 178 10.25 -9.01 -3.52
C PHE A 178 11.23 -8.42 -2.52
N ILE A 179 11.71 -9.25 -1.60
CA ILE A 179 12.46 -8.78 -0.43
C ILE A 179 13.89 -9.27 -0.52
N GLY A 180 14.82 -8.34 -0.71
CA GLY A 180 16.24 -8.64 -0.72
C GLY A 180 16.80 -8.76 0.69
N LYS A 181 17.73 -9.67 0.92
CA LYS A 181 18.36 -10.00 2.22
C LYS A 181 19.70 -9.32 2.43
N ALA A 182 20.14 -8.43 1.53
CA ALA A 182 21.35 -7.65 1.77
C ALA A 182 21.32 -6.94 3.12
N VAL A 183 22.42 -7.05 3.85
CA VAL A 183 22.65 -6.36 5.13
C VAL A 183 23.13 -4.95 4.83
N ASN A 184 22.48 -3.93 5.39
CA ASN A 184 22.91 -2.54 5.23
C ASN A 184 24.06 -2.23 6.21
N PRO A 185 25.29 -1.95 5.75
CA PRO A 185 26.42 -1.62 6.62
C PRO A 185 26.20 -0.35 7.44
N ALA A 186 25.44 0.63 6.93
CA ALA A 186 25.16 1.89 7.62
C ALA A 186 24.37 1.68 8.94
N HIS A 187 23.58 0.61 9.04
CA HIS A 187 22.88 0.26 10.29
C HIS A 187 23.81 -0.35 11.35
N GLN A 188 24.95 -0.90 10.95
CA GLN A 188 25.96 -1.43 11.87
C GLN A 188 26.78 -0.30 12.53
N ILE A 189 26.91 0.84 11.84
CA ILE A 189 27.72 1.98 12.29
C ILE A 189 27.02 2.81 13.37
N THR A 190 25.69 2.88 13.37
CA THR A 190 24.93 3.74 14.30
C THR A 190 24.68 3.13 15.68
N GLY A 191 25.09 1.88 15.93
CA GLY A 191 24.84 1.18 17.20
C GLY A 191 23.36 0.98 17.52
N MET A 192 22.46 1.32 16.59
CA MET A 192 21.03 1.08 16.71
C MET A 192 20.72 -0.38 16.35
N PRO A 193 19.81 -1.08 17.06
CA PRO A 193 19.44 -2.47 16.79
C PRO A 193 18.60 -2.62 15.51
N ILE A 194 18.82 -1.80 14.48
CA ILE A 194 17.98 -1.64 13.28
C ILE A 194 18.56 -2.45 12.09
N GLY A 195 19.54 -3.32 12.34
CA GLY A 195 20.18 -4.16 11.32
C GLY A 195 19.33 -5.37 10.98
N PHE A 196 18.85 -5.47 9.73
CA PHE A 196 18.14 -6.62 9.15
C PHE A 196 16.75 -6.97 9.75
N ASP A 197 16.65 -7.08 11.07
CA ASP A 197 15.44 -7.49 11.78
C ASP A 197 14.28 -6.52 11.55
N VAL A 198 14.55 -5.21 11.52
CA VAL A 198 13.48 -4.20 11.35
C VAL A 198 12.86 -4.26 9.95
N LYS A 199 13.64 -4.48 8.88
CA LYS A 199 13.09 -4.64 7.53
C LYS A 199 12.19 -5.87 7.46
N MET A 200 12.68 -6.98 7.99
CA MET A 200 11.95 -8.25 7.99
C MET A 200 10.68 -8.16 8.83
N GLN A 201 10.77 -7.55 10.02
CA GLN A 201 9.65 -7.30 10.90
C GLN A 201 8.60 -6.42 10.23
N VAL A 202 9.00 -5.30 9.62
CA VAL A 202 8.06 -4.40 8.92
C VAL A 202 7.33 -5.14 7.81
N VAL A 203 8.03 -5.95 7.01
CA VAL A 203 7.40 -6.75 5.95
C VAL A 203 6.45 -7.79 6.52
N GLN A 204 6.84 -8.53 7.56
CA GLN A 204 6.02 -9.58 8.17
C GLN A 204 4.75 -9.01 8.81
N GLU A 205 4.87 -7.92 9.57
CA GLU A 205 3.71 -7.25 10.18
C GLU A 205 2.80 -6.63 9.13
N LEU A 206 3.37 -6.03 8.07
CA LEU A 206 2.58 -5.45 6.98
C LEU A 206 1.86 -6.54 6.17
N GLU A 207 2.52 -7.67 5.90
CA GLU A 207 1.90 -8.85 5.30
C GLU A 207 0.71 -9.32 6.13
N ALA A 208 0.89 -9.46 7.45
CA ALA A 208 -0.18 -9.88 8.35
C ALA A 208 -1.37 -8.91 8.30
N CYS A 209 -1.11 -7.60 8.28
CA CYS A 209 -2.17 -6.60 8.18
C CYS A 209 -2.92 -6.70 6.85
N LEU A 210 -2.20 -6.74 5.73
CA LEU A 210 -2.78 -6.81 4.39
C LEU A 210 -3.57 -8.11 4.16
N ARG A 211 -3.16 -9.24 4.75
CA ARG A 211 -3.95 -10.49 4.72
C ARG A 211 -5.28 -10.33 5.45
N GLN A 212 -5.31 -9.66 6.60
CA GLN A 212 -6.55 -9.34 7.31
C GLN A 212 -7.45 -8.38 6.51
N MET A 213 -6.87 -7.53 5.66
CA MET A 213 -7.61 -6.71 4.68
C MET A 213 -8.12 -7.52 3.47
N GLY A 214 -7.95 -8.84 3.46
CA GLY A 214 -8.43 -9.73 2.39
C GLY A 214 -7.53 -9.75 1.14
N LYS A 215 -6.30 -9.23 1.21
CA LYS A 215 -5.35 -9.22 0.09
C LYS A 215 -4.69 -10.58 -0.08
N ARG A 216 -4.42 -10.96 -1.33
CA ARG A 216 -3.67 -12.18 -1.67
C ARG A 216 -2.19 -11.86 -1.76
N ILE A 217 -1.41 -12.34 -0.80
CA ILE A 217 0.01 -11.97 -0.70
C ILE A 217 0.91 -13.16 -1.02
N ARG A 218 1.96 -12.91 -1.81
CA ARG A 218 3.13 -13.79 -1.94
C ARG A 218 4.38 -13.01 -1.63
N VAL A 219 5.30 -13.64 -0.90
CA VAL A 219 6.60 -13.06 -0.57
C VAL A 219 7.70 -13.92 -1.19
N SER A 220 8.60 -13.30 -1.93
CA SER A 220 9.80 -13.92 -2.50
C SER A 220 11.01 -13.27 -1.87
N TYR A 221 11.86 -14.08 -1.26
CA TYR A 221 13.09 -13.62 -0.62
C TYR A 221 14.30 -13.93 -1.50
N PHE A 222 15.20 -12.95 -1.62
CA PHE A 222 16.42 -13.00 -2.42
C PHE A 222 17.63 -12.59 -1.59
#